data_AF-A0A2S7SUU2-F1
#
_entry.id   AF-A0A2S7SUU2-F1
#
_cell.length_a   1.000
_cell.length_b   1.000
_cell.length_c   1.000
_cell.angle_alpha   90.00
_cell.angle_beta   90.00
_cell.angle_gamma   90.00
#
_symmetry.space_group_name_H-M   'P 1'
#
loop_
_entity.id
_entity.type
_entity.pdbx_description
1 polymer ?
#
loop_
_entity_poly.entity_id
_entity_poly.type
_entity_poly.pdbx_seq_one_letter_code
_entity_poly.pdbx_strand_id
1 'polypeptide(L)'
;MSLDKSFNIGDIVALGSHPFIASDSHTSIVLSGEPLHISPLMVIGEITRDTKNHFDEMTGMSQTTKSSSQCKCIWFSTKTQQFEETWISSKLLKVIEAAATEHLSFDELRKMGVGTKVHFITSKMEEGKRKSSLEEKNDYNQGPKKKINALLTFASPILEITGILKSETKEPVFDGKTGNRKREISKLLVKCKFFNQLSDKFSEIVLPVESIKYVEDVLKEDLLYFSMPRQIVYRSKSPRENQDNTLVETGKIYYCSGSYLVDCIDVINGISFDENINDLKGNFHIYRANTEIFSRYDERVDGNGNPILAYGNIPNIAVTITDNSKDVYYKIKYIGRYNGKTTVRYLSNCLILDSSEIIPETEDTYQYLKGWCHSKKDTRYFRLDRVIEIQKYDLKDIVVPSSSIPESFDAIETLTS
;
A
#
# COMPACT_ATOMS: atom_id res chain seq x y z
N MET A 1 -31.17 -23.92 11.75
CA MET A 1 -30.72 -24.57 10.51
C MET A 1 -29.69 -23.66 9.86
N SER A 2 -28.40 -23.89 10.11
CA SER A 2 -27.34 -23.17 9.38
C SER A 2 -27.24 -23.78 7.99
N LEU A 3 -27.37 -22.96 6.94
CA LEU A 3 -26.94 -23.38 5.62
C LEU A 3 -25.48 -23.83 5.72
N ASP A 4 -25.20 -25.08 5.34
CA ASP A 4 -23.83 -25.58 5.23
C ASP A 4 -23.10 -24.69 4.22
N LYS A 5 -22.20 -23.84 4.73
CA LYS A 5 -21.35 -23.01 3.88
C LYS A 5 -20.48 -23.95 3.04
N SER A 6 -20.59 -23.83 1.73
CA SER A 6 -19.71 -24.53 0.79
C SER A 6 -18.35 -23.86 0.80
N PHE A 7 -17.32 -24.60 1.20
CA PHE A 7 -15.93 -24.20 1.09
C PHE A 7 -15.35 -24.67 -0.24
N ASN A 8 -14.40 -23.91 -0.78
CA ASN A 8 -13.64 -24.21 -1.99
C ASN A 8 -12.13 -24.24 -1.69
N ILE A 9 -11.37 -24.92 -2.55
CA ILE A 9 -9.91 -24.87 -2.53
C ILE A 9 -9.47 -23.45 -2.90
N GLY A 10 -8.51 -22.91 -2.15
CA GLY A 10 -8.05 -21.53 -2.28
C GLY A 10 -8.80 -20.54 -1.39
N ASP A 11 -9.92 -20.93 -0.75
CA ASP A 11 -10.59 -20.04 0.20
C ASP A 11 -9.64 -19.68 1.35
N ILE A 12 -9.56 -18.38 1.67
CA ILE A 12 -8.90 -17.90 2.87
C ILE A 12 -9.86 -18.05 4.04
N VAL A 13 -9.45 -18.84 5.02
CA VAL A 13 -10.24 -19.17 6.20
C VAL A 13 -9.49 -18.84 7.48
N ALA A 14 -10.24 -18.72 8.56
CA ALA A 14 -9.70 -18.64 9.91
C ALA A 14 -10.57 -19.46 10.87
N LEU A 15 -10.07 -19.71 12.07
CA LEU A 15 -10.92 -20.23 13.14
C LEU A 15 -12.04 -19.23 13.47
N GLY A 16 -13.18 -19.73 13.93
CA GLY A 16 -14.31 -18.88 14.35
C GLY A 16 -13.91 -17.80 15.38
N SER A 17 -12.91 -18.09 16.21
CA SER A 17 -12.35 -17.19 17.22
C SER A 17 -11.45 -16.08 16.67
N HIS A 18 -10.99 -16.16 15.42
CA HIS A 18 -10.15 -15.14 14.81
C HIS A 18 -10.89 -13.79 14.76
N PRO A 19 -10.25 -12.62 14.96
CA PRO A 19 -10.96 -11.34 15.02
C PRO A 19 -11.46 -10.84 13.66
N PHE A 20 -10.87 -11.28 12.54
CA PHE A 20 -11.26 -10.81 11.21
C PHE A 20 -12.66 -11.31 10.83
N ILE A 21 -13.45 -10.42 10.23
CA ILE A 21 -14.81 -10.70 9.75
C ILE A 21 -14.74 -10.76 8.22
N ALA A 22 -15.56 -11.60 7.60
CA ALA A 22 -15.70 -11.65 6.14
C ALA A 22 -16.24 -10.31 5.60
N SER A 23 -15.43 -9.59 4.81
CA SER A 23 -15.73 -8.38 4.01
C SER A 23 -14.49 -7.49 3.88
N ASP A 24 -14.47 -6.64 2.85
CA ASP A 24 -13.35 -5.76 2.42
C ASP A 24 -12.77 -4.80 3.49
N SER A 25 -13.26 -4.82 4.73
CA SER A 25 -12.77 -3.98 5.83
C SER A 25 -11.73 -4.67 6.72
N HIS A 26 -10.99 -5.66 6.23
CA HIS A 26 -9.98 -6.38 7.03
C HIS A 26 -8.88 -5.46 7.58
N THR A 27 -8.61 -4.34 6.92
CA THR A 27 -7.57 -3.36 7.29
C THR A 27 -7.96 -2.39 8.40
N SER A 28 -9.23 -2.36 8.84
CA SER A 28 -9.66 -1.44 9.92
C SER A 28 -9.56 -2.03 11.33
N ILE A 29 -9.33 -3.33 11.46
CA ILE A 29 -9.28 -4.01 12.76
C ILE A 29 -7.87 -3.92 13.33
N VAL A 30 -7.70 -3.10 14.37
CA VAL A 30 -6.45 -3.01 15.13
C VAL A 30 -6.52 -3.96 16.34
N LEU A 31 -5.56 -4.86 16.42
CA LEU A 31 -5.47 -5.86 17.48
C LEU A 31 -4.92 -5.23 18.76
N SER A 32 -5.64 -5.39 19.86
CA SER A 32 -5.19 -5.00 21.20
C SER A 32 -4.97 -6.26 22.04
N GLY A 33 -3.93 -6.25 22.89
CA GLY A 33 -3.54 -7.41 23.70
C GLY A 33 -2.40 -8.24 23.10
N GLU A 34 -2.30 -9.50 23.51
CA GLU A 34 -1.23 -10.42 23.11
C GLU A 34 -1.55 -11.10 21.77
N PRO A 35 -0.87 -10.73 20.66
CA PRO A 35 -1.14 -11.30 19.33
C PRO A 35 -0.77 -12.78 19.19
N LEU A 36 0.09 -13.34 20.05
CA LEU A 36 0.52 -14.74 19.96
C LEU A 36 -0.62 -15.76 20.11
N HIS A 37 -1.79 -15.34 20.62
CA HIS A 37 -2.97 -16.19 20.78
C HIS A 37 -3.97 -16.08 19.62
N ILE A 38 -3.66 -15.29 18.60
CA ILE A 38 -4.50 -15.13 17.42
C ILE A 38 -4.11 -16.19 16.41
N SER A 39 -5.10 -16.95 15.92
CA SER A 39 -4.84 -17.97 14.91
C SER A 39 -4.32 -17.35 13.61
N PRO A 40 -3.53 -18.08 12.80
CA PRO A 40 -3.19 -17.61 11.46
C PRO A 40 -4.43 -17.53 10.56
N LEU A 41 -4.35 -16.71 9.52
CA LEU A 41 -5.15 -16.93 8.32
C LEU A 41 -4.58 -18.14 7.57
N MET A 42 -5.47 -19.00 7.10
CA MET A 42 -5.13 -20.27 6.47
C MET A 42 -5.79 -20.34 5.09
N VAL A 43 -5.26 -21.21 4.24
CA VAL A 43 -5.82 -21.48 2.91
C VAL A 43 -6.26 -22.93 2.85
N ILE A 44 -7.43 -23.19 2.29
CA ILE A 44 -7.89 -24.56 2.05
C ILE A 44 -7.12 -25.14 0.87
N GLY A 45 -6.31 -26.17 1.10
CA GLY A 45 -5.61 -26.90 0.05
C GLY A 45 -6.31 -28.18 -0.41
N GLU A 46 -7.14 -28.77 0.46
CA GLU A 46 -7.85 -30.02 0.18
C GLU A 46 -9.13 -30.09 1.01
N ILE A 47 -10.18 -30.72 0.47
CA ILE A 47 -11.45 -30.93 1.16
C ILE A 47 -11.79 -32.42 1.12
N THR A 48 -12.09 -33.00 2.27
CA THR A 48 -12.66 -34.35 2.37
C THR A 48 -14.07 -34.24 2.94
N ARG A 49 -15.04 -34.82 2.23
CA ARG A 49 -16.44 -34.88 2.65
C ARG A 49 -16.71 -36.20 3.37
N ASP A 50 -17.32 -36.11 4.54
CA ASP A 50 -17.74 -37.29 5.28
C ASP A 50 -18.98 -37.89 4.60
N THR A 51 -18.84 -39.08 4.03
CA THR A 51 -19.97 -39.80 3.41
C THR A 51 -20.76 -40.64 4.41
N LYS A 52 -20.25 -40.81 5.63
CA LYS A 52 -20.85 -41.59 6.70
C LYS A 52 -20.96 -40.78 7.98
N ASN A 53 -22.04 -41.00 8.74
CA ASN A 53 -22.14 -40.50 10.11
C ASN A 53 -21.18 -41.31 10.98
N HIS A 54 -20.28 -40.64 11.70
CA HIS A 54 -19.60 -41.24 12.83
C HIS A 54 -20.39 -40.94 14.11
N PHE A 55 -20.67 -41.99 14.87
CA PHE A 55 -21.30 -41.91 16.17
C PHE A 55 -20.25 -42.27 17.21
N ASP A 56 -20.27 -41.53 18.33
CA ASP A 56 -19.51 -41.88 19.51
C ASP A 56 -20.05 -43.21 20.07
N GLU A 57 -19.18 -44.21 20.22
CA GLU A 57 -19.58 -45.55 20.68
C GLU A 57 -20.06 -45.56 22.14
N MET A 58 -19.61 -44.61 22.98
CA MET A 58 -20.02 -44.52 24.37
C MET A 58 -21.26 -43.66 24.58
N THR A 59 -21.38 -42.54 23.86
CA THR A 59 -22.46 -41.57 24.09
C THR A 59 -23.62 -41.69 23.09
N GLY A 60 -23.43 -42.41 21.98
CA GLY A 60 -24.40 -42.51 20.89
C GLY A 60 -24.63 -41.19 20.14
N MET A 61 -23.92 -40.12 20.51
CA MET A 61 -24.03 -38.82 19.87
C MET A 61 -23.29 -38.84 18.53
N SER A 62 -23.92 -38.27 17.51
CA SER A 62 -23.29 -38.09 16.19
C SER A 62 -22.12 -37.12 16.31
N GLN A 63 -20.89 -37.63 16.23
CA GLN A 63 -19.67 -36.79 16.21
C GLN A 63 -19.53 -36.07 14.87
N THR A 64 -20.00 -36.70 13.79
CA THR A 64 -20.11 -36.09 12.46
C THR A 64 -21.49 -36.31 11.88
N THR A 65 -22.13 -35.21 11.49
CA THR A 65 -23.38 -35.20 10.73
C THR A 65 -23.05 -35.40 9.26
N LYS A 66 -23.79 -36.26 8.55
CA LYS A 66 -23.82 -36.34 7.08
C LYS A 66 -23.85 -34.92 6.51
N SER A 67 -22.77 -34.51 5.84
CA SER A 67 -22.45 -33.17 5.29
C SER A 67 -21.25 -32.44 5.94
N SER A 68 -20.70 -32.91 7.06
CA SER A 68 -19.45 -32.32 7.57
C SER A 68 -18.31 -32.55 6.59
N SER A 69 -17.51 -31.50 6.39
CA SER A 69 -16.31 -31.55 5.59
C SER A 69 -15.11 -31.30 6.49
N GLN A 70 -14.02 -32.03 6.25
CA GLN A 70 -12.70 -31.74 6.80
C GLN A 70 -11.92 -30.98 5.76
N CYS A 71 -11.33 -29.84 6.14
CA CYS A 71 -10.53 -29.01 5.27
C CYS A 71 -9.07 -29.13 5.70
N LYS A 72 -8.17 -29.44 4.77
CA LYS A 72 -6.73 -29.35 4.99
C LYS A 72 -6.32 -27.89 4.82
N CYS A 73 -6.07 -27.24 5.93
CA CYS A 73 -5.69 -25.84 6.00
C CYS A 73 -4.17 -25.72 5.99
N ILE A 74 -3.64 -24.79 5.19
CA ILE A 74 -2.22 -24.50 5.04
C ILE A 74 -1.95 -23.06 5.50
N TRP A 75 -0.88 -22.83 6.25
CA TRP A 75 -0.42 -21.49 6.62
C TRP A 75 1.09 -21.43 6.76
N PHE A 76 1.67 -20.23 6.77
CA PHE A 76 3.07 -20.03 7.10
C PHE A 76 3.24 -19.72 8.59
N SER A 77 4.13 -20.43 9.26
CA SER A 77 4.40 -20.27 10.69
C SER A 77 5.70 -19.50 10.89
N THR A 78 5.60 -18.27 11.40
CA THR A 78 6.80 -17.45 11.71
C THR A 78 7.67 -18.08 12.80
N LYS A 79 7.09 -18.95 13.65
CA LYS A 79 7.81 -19.65 14.71
C LYS A 79 8.74 -20.73 14.15
N THR A 80 8.25 -21.54 13.22
CA THR A 80 9.03 -22.63 12.60
C THR A 80 9.71 -22.20 11.30
N GLN A 81 9.36 -21.02 10.77
CA GLN A 81 9.78 -20.50 9.46
C GLN A 81 9.46 -21.48 8.32
N GLN A 82 8.32 -22.17 8.43
CA GLN A 82 7.89 -23.21 7.50
C GLN A 82 6.38 -23.13 7.25
N PHE A 83 5.94 -23.77 6.16
CA PHE A 83 4.52 -24.00 5.90
C PHE A 83 4.03 -25.17 6.73
N GLU A 84 2.96 -24.96 7.48
CA GLU A 84 2.31 -25.96 8.30
C GLU A 84 0.95 -26.32 7.70
N GLU A 85 0.53 -27.56 7.93
CA GLU A 85 -0.73 -28.09 7.41
C GLU A 85 -1.49 -28.81 8.53
N THR A 86 -2.82 -28.65 8.58
CA THR A 86 -3.67 -29.38 9.54
C THR A 86 -5.08 -29.57 9.01
N TRP A 87 -5.68 -30.72 9.32
CA TRP A 87 -7.08 -31.00 9.05
C TRP A 87 -7.97 -30.37 10.11
N ILE A 88 -8.90 -29.52 9.68
CA ILE A 88 -9.83 -28.80 10.55
C ILE A 88 -11.26 -29.04 10.06
N SER A 89 -12.18 -29.27 11.00
CA SER A 89 -13.60 -29.37 10.67
C SER A 89 -14.12 -28.06 10.10
N SER A 90 -14.86 -28.15 9.00
CA SER A 90 -15.53 -27.01 8.36
C SER A 90 -16.43 -26.20 9.30
N LYS A 91 -16.95 -26.83 10.37
CA LYS A 91 -17.77 -26.19 11.41
C LYS A 91 -17.01 -25.19 12.29
N LEU A 92 -15.69 -25.35 12.40
CA LEU A 92 -14.81 -24.47 13.19
C LEU A 92 -14.23 -23.32 12.35
N LEU A 93 -14.39 -23.40 11.03
CA LEU A 93 -13.85 -22.45 10.08
C LEU A 93 -14.88 -21.39 9.72
N LYS A 94 -14.38 -20.17 9.54
CA LYS A 94 -15.08 -19.12 8.83
C LYS A 94 -14.26 -18.68 7.62
N VAL A 95 -14.96 -18.44 6.52
CA VAL A 95 -14.38 -17.81 5.33
C VAL A 95 -14.10 -16.34 5.65
N ILE A 96 -12.90 -15.89 5.36
CA ILE A 96 -12.46 -14.50 5.45
C ILE A 96 -12.57 -13.87 4.06
N GLU A 97 -11.99 -14.53 3.05
CA GLU A 97 -12.09 -14.17 1.64
C GLU A 97 -12.31 -15.46 0.85
N ALA A 98 -13.32 -15.44 -0.03
CA ALA A 98 -13.57 -16.56 -0.92
C ALA A 98 -12.52 -16.56 -2.03
N ALA A 99 -12.13 -17.74 -2.52
CA ALA A 99 -11.22 -17.84 -3.65
C ALA A 99 -11.76 -17.01 -4.82
N ALA A 100 -10.94 -16.08 -5.31
CA ALA A 100 -11.25 -15.38 -6.56
C ALA A 100 -11.40 -16.43 -7.67
N THR A 101 -12.46 -16.33 -8.45
CA THR A 101 -12.76 -17.29 -9.53
C THR A 101 -11.73 -17.21 -10.68
N GLU A 102 -10.85 -16.20 -10.64
CA GLU A 102 -9.67 -16.06 -11.50
C GLU A 102 -8.59 -17.08 -11.09
N HIS A 103 -8.89 -18.34 -11.34
CA HIS A 103 -7.87 -19.37 -11.31
C HIS A 103 -6.89 -19.11 -12.45
N LEU A 104 -5.61 -18.96 -12.13
CA LEU A 104 -4.55 -18.98 -13.15
C LEU A 104 -4.72 -20.26 -13.97
N SER A 105 -4.99 -20.10 -15.26
CA SER A 105 -5.09 -21.22 -16.17
C SER A 105 -3.74 -21.94 -16.25
N PHE A 106 -3.77 -23.23 -16.57
CA PHE A 106 -2.54 -24.02 -16.73
C PHE A 106 -1.58 -23.39 -17.76
N ASP A 107 -2.14 -22.74 -18.78
CA ASP A 107 -1.36 -22.06 -19.83
C ASP A 107 -0.73 -20.76 -19.31
N GLU A 108 -1.39 -20.03 -18.42
CA GLU A 108 -0.80 -18.86 -17.73
C GLU A 108 0.31 -19.29 -16.78
N LEU A 109 0.13 -20.37 -16.02
CA LEU A 109 1.18 -20.90 -15.14
C LEU A 109 2.40 -21.41 -15.92
N ARG A 110 2.17 -22.05 -17.07
CA ARG A 110 3.27 -22.46 -17.95
C ARG A 110 4.04 -21.27 -18.51
N LYS A 111 3.35 -20.17 -18.82
CA LYS A 111 3.99 -18.91 -19.24
C LYS A 111 4.78 -18.27 -18.10
N MET A 112 4.32 -18.38 -16.85
CA MET A 112 5.08 -17.91 -15.67
C MET A 112 6.42 -18.65 -15.56
N GLY A 113 6.46 -19.95 -15.83
CA GLY A 113 7.72 -20.69 -15.87
C GLY A 113 8.47 -20.77 -14.53
N VAL A 114 9.63 -21.42 -14.55
CA VAL A 114 10.54 -21.52 -13.41
C VAL A 114 11.24 -20.18 -13.20
N GLY A 115 11.37 -19.75 -11.94
CA GLY A 115 11.99 -18.47 -11.56
C GLY A 115 10.99 -17.34 -11.29
N THR A 116 9.71 -17.55 -11.57
CA THR A 116 8.68 -16.56 -11.27
C THR A 116 8.47 -16.44 -9.76
N LYS A 117 8.41 -15.19 -9.28
CA LYS A 117 8.10 -14.85 -7.89
C LYS A 117 6.60 -14.94 -7.65
N VAL A 118 6.23 -15.56 -6.54
CA VAL A 118 4.83 -15.63 -6.07
C VAL A 118 4.76 -15.38 -4.55
N HIS A 119 3.60 -14.94 -4.08
CA HIS A 119 3.27 -14.91 -2.66
C HIS A 119 2.22 -15.95 -2.33
N PHE A 120 2.25 -16.42 -1.08
CA PHE A 120 1.09 -17.10 -0.52
C PHE A 120 -0.06 -16.11 -0.35
N ILE A 121 -1.28 -16.50 -0.71
CA ILE A 121 -2.41 -15.55 -0.82
C ILE A 121 -2.72 -14.81 0.49
N THR A 122 -2.39 -15.37 1.66
CA THR A 122 -2.63 -14.71 2.94
C THR A 122 -1.58 -13.65 3.28
N SER A 123 -0.41 -13.60 2.62
CA SER A 123 0.69 -12.68 2.98
C SER A 123 0.23 -11.23 3.07
N LYS A 124 -0.51 -10.72 2.07
CA LYS A 124 -0.97 -9.33 2.05
C LYS A 124 -1.90 -9.00 3.24
N MET A 125 -2.76 -9.93 3.62
CA MET A 125 -3.67 -9.75 4.76
C MET A 125 -2.93 -9.84 6.10
N GLU A 126 -1.97 -10.75 6.20
CA GLU A 126 -1.13 -10.92 7.38
C GLU A 126 -0.24 -9.68 7.61
N GLU A 127 0.40 -9.15 6.56
CA GLU A 127 1.18 -7.91 6.61
C GLU A 127 0.33 -6.67 6.92
N GLY A 128 -0.96 -6.72 6.55
CA GLY A 128 -1.96 -5.71 6.87
C GLY A 128 -2.33 -5.67 8.35
N LYS A 129 -2.03 -6.71 9.16
CA LYS A 129 -2.37 -6.73 10.58
C LYS A 129 -1.65 -5.59 11.32
N ARG A 130 -2.38 -4.95 12.22
CA ARG A 130 -1.88 -3.85 13.06
C ARG A 130 -2.12 -4.18 14.53
N LYS A 131 -1.13 -3.93 15.38
CA LYS A 131 -1.22 -4.05 16.84
C LYS A 131 -1.20 -2.67 17.46
N SER A 132 -2.12 -2.38 18.37
CA SER A 132 -2.05 -1.23 19.26
C SER A 132 -1.33 -1.58 20.55
N SER A 133 -0.46 -0.71 21.03
CA SER A 133 0.16 -0.78 22.35
C SER A 133 -0.02 0.56 23.07
N LEU A 134 -0.25 0.50 24.38
CA LEU A 134 -0.31 1.68 25.24
C LEU A 134 1.11 2.02 25.69
N GLU A 135 1.57 3.21 25.35
CA GLU A 135 2.83 3.74 25.85
C GLU A 135 2.49 4.73 26.97
N GLU A 136 2.78 4.33 28.20
CA GLU A 136 2.73 5.22 29.36
C GLU A 136 3.93 6.17 29.28
N LYS A 137 3.66 7.47 29.11
CA LYS A 137 4.68 8.49 29.31
C LYS A 137 4.58 9.00 30.75
N ASN A 138 5.73 9.17 31.40
CA ASN A 138 5.83 9.78 32.73
C ASN A 138 5.51 11.28 32.76
N ASP A 139 5.00 11.84 31.65
CA ASP A 139 4.59 13.24 31.58
C ASP A 139 3.14 13.36 32.09
N TYR A 140 2.98 13.87 33.32
CA TYR A 140 1.68 14.07 33.98
C TYR A 140 0.64 14.86 33.15
N ASN A 141 1.09 15.59 32.11
CA ASN A 141 0.24 16.43 31.26
C ASN A 141 -0.11 15.82 29.90
N GLN A 142 0.42 14.64 29.55
CA GLN A 142 0.07 13.93 28.32
C GLN A 142 -0.42 12.54 28.67
N GLY A 143 -1.74 12.32 28.56
CA GLY A 143 -2.33 11.00 28.73
C GLY A 143 -1.67 9.93 27.84
N PRO A 144 -1.89 8.64 28.13
CA PRO A 144 -1.21 7.54 27.47
C PRO A 144 -1.39 7.61 25.95
N LYS A 145 -0.29 7.54 25.20
CA LYS A 145 -0.32 7.56 23.73
C LYS A 145 -0.49 6.13 23.22
N LYS A 146 -1.46 5.94 22.32
CA LYS A 146 -1.60 4.67 21.59
C LYS A 146 -0.60 4.65 20.45
N LYS A 147 0.30 3.66 20.45
CA LYS A 147 1.20 3.36 19.34
C LYS A 147 0.63 2.22 18.53
N ILE A 148 0.49 2.39 17.22
CA ILE A 148 0.02 1.35 16.31
C ILE A 148 1.20 0.90 15.46
N ASN A 149 1.53 -0.40 15.50
CA ASN A 149 2.61 -0.99 14.72
C ASN A 149 2.07 -2.08 13.80
N ALA A 150 2.78 -2.38 12.71
CA ALA A 150 2.52 -3.58 11.92
C ALA A 150 2.78 -4.84 12.74
N LEU A 151 1.94 -5.85 12.55
CA LEU A 151 2.10 -7.16 13.18
C LEU A 151 2.47 -8.17 12.09
N LEU A 152 3.77 -8.45 11.93
CA LEU A 152 4.29 -9.33 10.88
C LEU A 152 4.31 -10.81 11.32
N THR A 153 3.23 -11.26 11.97
CA THR A 153 3.05 -12.67 12.33
C THR A 153 2.39 -13.42 11.18
N PHE A 154 2.84 -14.63 10.89
CA PHE A 154 2.32 -15.51 9.83
C PHE A 154 2.43 -14.96 8.39
N ALA A 155 3.10 -13.81 8.20
CA ALA A 155 3.46 -13.31 6.87
C ALA A 155 4.49 -14.26 6.23
N SER A 156 4.13 -14.83 5.07
CA SER A 156 5.01 -15.75 4.36
C SER A 156 6.06 -14.98 3.53
N PRO A 157 7.27 -15.53 3.35
CA PRO A 157 8.28 -14.94 2.49
C PRO A 157 7.84 -14.97 1.02
N ILE A 158 8.57 -14.23 0.18
CA ILE A 158 8.46 -14.41 -1.28
C ILE A 158 8.90 -15.82 -1.64
N LEU A 159 8.13 -16.46 -2.50
CA LEU A 159 8.41 -17.78 -3.02
C LEU A 159 8.87 -17.67 -4.46
N GLU A 160 9.75 -18.56 -4.89
CA GLU A 160 10.16 -18.69 -6.28
C GLU A 160 9.71 -20.05 -6.83
N ILE A 161 9.02 -20.05 -7.95
CA ILE A 161 8.54 -21.28 -8.59
C ILE A 161 9.74 -22.07 -9.12
N THR A 162 9.89 -23.31 -8.67
CA THR A 162 10.91 -24.25 -9.16
C THR A 162 10.34 -25.35 -10.04
N GLY A 163 9.02 -25.58 -10.00
CA GLY A 163 8.36 -26.53 -10.88
C GLY A 163 6.84 -26.54 -10.74
N ILE A 164 6.17 -27.09 -11.74
CA ILE A 164 4.71 -27.28 -11.76
C ILE A 164 4.44 -28.78 -11.89
N LEU A 165 3.63 -29.31 -10.98
CA LEU A 165 3.29 -30.72 -10.85
C LEU A 165 1.79 -30.89 -11.13
N LYS A 166 1.43 -31.99 -11.79
CA LYS A 166 0.03 -32.42 -11.83
C LYS A 166 -0.29 -33.14 -10.52
N SER A 167 -1.47 -32.87 -9.98
CA SER A 167 -1.92 -33.57 -8.78
C SER A 167 -2.25 -35.02 -9.12
N GLU A 168 -1.55 -35.94 -8.46
CA GLU A 168 -1.78 -37.38 -8.58
C GLU A 168 -2.27 -37.90 -7.23
N THR A 169 -3.55 -38.27 -7.14
CA THR A 169 -4.07 -38.93 -5.94
C THR A 169 -4.13 -40.42 -6.12
N LYS A 170 -3.43 -41.14 -5.22
CA LYS A 170 -3.59 -42.58 -5.04
C LYS A 170 -4.94 -42.94 -4.41
N GLU A 171 -5.54 -42.00 -3.68
CA GLU A 171 -6.84 -42.19 -3.01
C GLU A 171 -8.03 -41.89 -3.93
N PRO A 172 -9.16 -42.59 -3.77
CA PRO A 172 -10.33 -42.41 -4.61
C PRO A 172 -11.01 -41.06 -4.34
N VAL A 173 -11.16 -40.27 -5.42
CA VAL A 173 -11.85 -38.96 -5.42
C VAL A 173 -13.37 -39.12 -5.20
N PHE A 174 -13.93 -40.26 -5.61
CA PHE A 174 -15.36 -40.57 -5.52
C PHE A 174 -15.60 -41.74 -4.56
N ASP A 175 -16.74 -41.72 -3.87
CA ASP A 175 -17.20 -42.85 -3.08
C ASP A 175 -17.73 -43.95 -4.02
N GLY A 176 -17.12 -45.13 -4.00
CA GLY A 176 -17.49 -46.25 -4.86
C GLY A 176 -18.92 -46.76 -4.67
N LYS A 177 -19.60 -46.41 -3.56
CA LYS A 177 -20.99 -46.82 -3.31
C LYS A 177 -22.01 -45.79 -3.75
N THR A 178 -21.71 -44.50 -3.57
CA THR A 178 -22.68 -43.42 -3.80
C THR A 178 -22.40 -42.65 -5.09
N GLY A 179 -21.21 -42.79 -5.68
CA GLY A 179 -20.77 -41.98 -6.81
C GLY A 179 -20.50 -40.51 -6.46
N ASN A 180 -20.70 -40.12 -5.20
CA ASN A 180 -20.51 -38.73 -4.76
C ASN A 180 -19.03 -38.39 -4.62
N ARG A 181 -18.68 -37.12 -4.88
CA ARG A 181 -17.32 -36.61 -4.75
C ARG A 181 -16.92 -36.56 -3.28
N LYS A 182 -16.09 -37.51 -2.87
CA LYS A 182 -15.57 -37.67 -1.51
C LYS A 182 -14.45 -36.70 -1.21
N ARG A 183 -13.59 -36.42 -2.19
CA ARG A 183 -12.41 -35.56 -2.00
C ARG A 183 -12.32 -34.50 -3.10
N GLU A 184 -11.94 -33.30 -2.71
CA GLU A 184 -11.56 -32.23 -3.62
C GLU A 184 -10.10 -31.89 -3.39
N ILE A 185 -9.33 -31.98 -4.46
CA ILE A 185 -7.92 -31.66 -4.54
C ILE A 185 -7.71 -30.62 -5.62
N SER A 186 -6.67 -29.81 -5.47
CA SER A 186 -6.19 -28.99 -6.57
C SER A 186 -5.76 -29.89 -7.72
N LYS A 187 -5.99 -29.44 -8.95
CA LYS A 187 -5.54 -30.13 -10.16
C LYS A 187 -4.03 -29.96 -10.38
N LEU A 188 -3.48 -28.85 -9.87
CA LEU A 188 -2.12 -28.41 -10.14
C LEU A 188 -1.45 -27.99 -8.85
N LEU A 189 -0.26 -28.51 -8.65
CA LEU A 189 0.57 -28.16 -7.52
C LEU A 189 1.79 -27.40 -8.03
N VAL A 190 2.21 -26.39 -7.30
CA VAL A 190 3.37 -25.57 -7.62
C VAL A 190 4.43 -25.86 -6.58
N LYS A 191 5.61 -26.28 -7.05
CA LYS A 191 6.79 -26.46 -6.22
C LYS A 191 7.48 -25.10 -6.12
N CYS A 192 7.63 -24.62 -4.90
CA CYS A 192 8.22 -23.34 -4.58
C CYS A 192 9.46 -23.52 -3.73
N LYS A 193 10.41 -22.60 -3.85
CA LYS A 193 11.60 -22.49 -3.00
C LYS A 193 11.63 -21.14 -2.31
N PHE A 194 12.08 -21.11 -1.07
CA PHE A 194 12.24 -19.88 -0.29
C PHE A 194 13.39 -20.02 0.69
N PHE A 195 13.92 -18.89 1.16
CA PHE A 195 14.97 -18.89 2.17
C PHE A 195 14.36 -19.02 3.57
N ASN A 196 14.74 -20.07 4.30
CA ASN A 196 14.33 -20.29 5.68
C ASN A 196 15.41 -19.76 6.62
N GLN A 197 15.13 -18.61 7.23
CA GLN A 197 16.04 -17.90 8.14
C GLN A 197 16.38 -18.71 9.39
N LEU A 198 15.44 -19.51 9.93
CA LEU A 198 15.69 -20.29 11.14
C LEU A 198 16.74 -21.39 10.90
N SER A 199 16.71 -22.00 9.71
CA SER A 199 17.64 -23.07 9.32
C SER A 199 18.87 -22.59 8.55
N ASP A 200 18.92 -21.31 8.17
CA ASP A 200 19.91 -20.70 7.27
C ASP A 200 20.08 -21.46 5.94
N LYS A 201 18.98 -21.96 5.39
CA LYS A 201 18.96 -22.80 4.19
C LYS A 201 17.75 -22.49 3.32
N PHE A 202 17.86 -22.80 2.03
CA PHE A 202 16.68 -22.81 1.17
C PHE A 202 15.81 -24.02 1.48
N SER A 203 14.53 -23.76 1.71
CA SER A 203 13.48 -24.78 1.88
C SER A 203 12.64 -24.86 0.62
N GLU A 204 12.07 -26.03 0.37
CA GLU A 204 11.12 -26.27 -0.71
C GLU A 204 9.76 -26.64 -0.15
N ILE A 205 8.70 -26.23 -0.82
CA ILE A 205 7.31 -26.57 -0.47
C ILE A 205 6.51 -26.83 -1.74
N VAL A 206 5.51 -27.69 -1.65
CA VAL A 206 4.56 -27.93 -2.73
C VAL A 206 3.20 -27.39 -2.28
N LEU A 207 2.67 -26.43 -3.03
CA LEU A 207 1.44 -25.72 -2.70
C LEU A 207 0.39 -25.90 -3.80
N PRO A 208 -0.91 -25.94 -3.46
CA PRO A 208 -1.99 -25.77 -4.43
C PRO A 208 -1.82 -24.47 -5.22
N VAL A 209 -2.04 -24.49 -6.53
CA VAL A 209 -1.97 -23.27 -7.33
C VAL A 209 -2.92 -22.19 -6.83
N GLU A 210 -4.07 -22.58 -6.29
CA GLU A 210 -5.08 -21.68 -5.76
C GLU A 210 -4.63 -20.95 -4.49
N SER A 211 -3.51 -21.38 -3.89
CA SER A 211 -2.94 -20.79 -2.68
C SER A 211 -1.82 -19.77 -2.93
N ILE A 212 -1.48 -19.52 -4.19
CA ILE A 212 -0.44 -18.57 -4.57
C ILE A 212 -0.99 -17.43 -5.44
N LYS A 213 -0.33 -16.27 -5.38
CA LYS A 213 -0.59 -15.10 -6.22
C LYS A 213 0.72 -14.59 -6.84
N TYR A 214 0.66 -14.18 -8.10
CA TYR A 214 1.82 -13.62 -8.79
C TYR A 214 2.29 -12.33 -8.12
N VAL A 215 3.61 -12.14 -8.08
CA VAL A 215 4.23 -10.87 -7.72
C VAL A 215 4.60 -10.17 -9.01
N GLU A 216 3.94 -9.07 -9.30
CA GLU A 216 4.29 -8.25 -10.44
C GLU A 216 5.70 -7.68 -10.28
N ASP A 217 6.56 -7.93 -11.27
CA ASP A 217 7.87 -7.31 -11.30
C ASP A 217 7.73 -5.82 -11.63
N VAL A 218 8.49 -5.00 -10.92
CA VAL A 218 8.63 -3.57 -11.18
C VAL A 218 9.85 -3.36 -12.06
N LEU A 219 9.70 -2.62 -13.16
CA LEU A 219 10.82 -2.38 -14.07
C LEU A 219 11.85 -1.49 -13.38
N LYS A 220 13.14 -1.67 -13.72
CA LYS A 220 14.23 -0.87 -13.15
C LYS A 220 14.02 0.62 -13.44
N GLU A 221 13.48 0.92 -14.61
CA GLU A 221 13.16 2.26 -15.08
C GLU A 221 12.15 2.94 -14.15
N ASP A 222 11.16 2.20 -13.66
CA ASP A 222 10.17 2.73 -12.71
C ASP A 222 10.79 3.01 -11.36
N LEU A 223 11.64 2.10 -10.87
CA LEU A 223 12.36 2.31 -9.61
C LEU A 223 13.24 3.55 -9.70
N LEU A 224 13.98 3.69 -10.80
CA LEU A 224 14.80 4.88 -11.04
C LEU A 224 13.92 6.13 -11.09
N TYR A 225 12.82 6.04 -11.83
CA TYR A 225 11.88 7.13 -12.00
C TYR A 225 11.30 7.61 -10.66
N PHE A 226 10.73 6.71 -9.85
CA PHE A 226 10.16 7.05 -8.54
C PHE A 226 11.21 7.36 -7.46
N SER A 227 12.47 6.97 -7.67
CA SER A 227 13.56 7.30 -6.74
C SER A 227 14.03 8.76 -6.89
N MET A 228 13.67 9.42 -7.98
CA MET A 228 14.04 10.82 -8.19
C MET A 228 13.33 11.70 -7.14
N PRO A 229 14.07 12.55 -6.41
CA PRO A 229 13.50 13.33 -5.32
C PRO A 229 12.39 14.27 -5.82
N ARG A 230 11.25 14.26 -5.10
CA ARG A 230 10.16 15.25 -5.18
C ARG A 230 9.43 15.30 -6.53
N GLN A 231 9.11 14.13 -7.10
CA GLN A 231 8.12 14.11 -8.17
C GLN A 231 6.74 14.45 -7.62
N ILE A 232 5.97 15.24 -8.38
CA ILE A 232 4.57 15.51 -8.05
C ILE A 232 3.69 14.61 -8.91
N VAL A 233 2.93 13.79 -8.23
CA VAL A 233 2.00 12.86 -8.83
C VAL A 233 0.59 13.41 -8.56
N TYR A 234 -0.24 13.42 -9.58
CA TYR A 234 -1.62 13.89 -9.47
C TYR A 234 -2.57 12.70 -9.49
N ARG A 235 -3.46 12.68 -8.51
CA ARG A 235 -4.47 11.63 -8.38
C ARG A 235 -5.81 12.16 -8.84
N SER A 236 -6.32 11.69 -9.97
CA SER A 236 -7.58 12.22 -10.53
C SER A 236 -8.85 11.69 -9.84
N LYS A 237 -8.79 10.55 -9.14
CA LYS A 237 -9.90 10.04 -8.32
C LYS A 237 -9.33 9.30 -7.10
N SER A 238 -9.73 9.70 -5.89
CA SER A 238 -9.45 8.93 -4.69
C SER A 238 -10.42 7.74 -4.60
N PRO A 239 -9.92 6.50 -4.38
CA PRO A 239 -10.77 5.35 -4.08
C PRO A 239 -11.43 5.44 -2.69
N ARG A 240 -10.90 6.29 -1.80
CA ARG A 240 -11.29 6.29 -0.38
C ARG A 240 -12.33 7.34 -0.04
N GLU A 241 -12.41 8.44 -0.79
CA GLU A 241 -13.40 9.50 -0.58
C GLU A 241 -13.64 10.18 -1.93
N ASN A 242 -14.86 10.64 -2.21
CA ASN A 242 -15.24 11.47 -3.37
C ASN A 242 -14.55 12.86 -3.34
N GLN A 243 -13.27 12.93 -2.99
CA GLN A 243 -12.47 14.14 -3.07
C GLN A 243 -11.83 14.20 -4.46
N ASP A 244 -12.06 15.33 -5.11
CA ASP A 244 -11.42 15.72 -6.35
C ASP A 244 -9.89 15.73 -6.16
N ASN A 245 -9.16 15.25 -7.17
CA ASN A 245 -7.85 15.77 -7.59
C ASN A 245 -6.89 16.24 -6.48
N THR A 246 -5.90 15.41 -6.11
CA THR A 246 -4.84 15.79 -5.15
C THR A 246 -3.44 15.75 -5.74
N LEU A 247 -2.51 16.50 -5.11
CA LEU A 247 -1.08 16.50 -5.41
C LEU A 247 -0.35 15.63 -4.38
N VAL A 248 0.49 14.74 -4.87
CA VAL A 248 1.25 13.78 -4.07
C VAL A 248 2.73 13.97 -4.35
N GLU A 249 3.51 14.29 -3.33
CA GLU A 249 4.97 14.24 -3.41
C GLU A 249 5.45 12.83 -3.07
N THR A 250 6.31 12.24 -3.91
CA THR A 250 6.95 10.96 -3.63
C THR A 250 8.22 11.12 -2.80
N GLY A 251 8.44 10.15 -1.91
CA GLY A 251 9.56 10.08 -1.00
C GLY A 251 10.42 8.83 -1.24
N LYS A 252 10.67 8.08 -0.17
CA LYS A 252 11.52 6.89 -0.24
C LYS A 252 10.77 5.71 -0.84
N ILE A 253 11.51 4.85 -1.53
CA ILE A 253 11.01 3.54 -1.98
C ILE A 253 11.36 2.50 -0.91
N TYR A 254 10.38 1.70 -0.55
CA TYR A 254 10.52 0.55 0.34
C TYR A 254 10.25 -0.73 -0.45
N TYR A 255 11.00 -1.78 -0.14
CA TYR A 255 10.68 -3.13 -0.62
C TYR A 255 10.06 -3.92 0.52
N CYS A 256 8.81 -4.34 0.36
CA CYS A 256 8.06 -5.08 1.36
C CYS A 256 7.38 -6.26 0.67
N SER A 257 7.80 -7.48 1.04
CA SER A 257 7.21 -8.73 0.55
C SER A 257 6.89 -8.69 -0.94
N GLY A 258 7.94 -8.63 -1.76
CA GLY A 258 7.83 -8.70 -3.22
C GLY A 258 7.32 -7.43 -3.90
N SER A 259 6.73 -6.51 -3.13
CA SER A 259 6.18 -5.25 -3.64
C SER A 259 7.11 -4.09 -3.34
N TYR A 260 7.22 -3.16 -4.30
CA TYR A 260 7.84 -1.86 -4.06
C TYR A 260 6.76 -0.85 -3.70
N LEU A 261 6.90 -0.26 -2.52
CA LEU A 261 6.04 0.80 -2.01
C LEU A 261 6.78 2.13 -2.07
N VAL A 262 6.05 3.22 -2.34
CA VAL A 262 6.61 4.57 -2.31
C VAL A 262 5.92 5.34 -1.20
N ASP A 263 6.72 5.97 -0.33
CA ASP A 263 6.25 6.96 0.62
C ASP A 263 5.64 8.12 -0.15
N CYS A 264 4.37 8.40 0.07
CA CYS A 264 3.61 9.41 -0.63
C CYS A 264 3.07 10.41 0.38
N ILE A 265 3.22 11.70 0.08
CA ILE A 265 2.64 12.77 0.88
C ILE A 265 1.62 13.50 0.01
N ASP A 266 0.34 13.35 0.34
CA ASP A 266 -0.68 14.26 -0.14
C ASP A 266 -0.36 15.65 0.43
N VAL A 267 0.18 16.53 -0.42
CA VAL A 267 0.66 17.84 0.03
C VAL A 267 -0.47 18.83 0.28
N ILE A 268 -1.65 18.57 -0.29
CA ILE A 268 -2.85 19.39 -0.11
C ILE A 268 -3.46 19.13 1.27
N ASN A 269 -3.61 17.86 1.62
CA ASN A 269 -4.22 17.42 2.87
C ASN A 269 -3.21 17.20 4.00
N GLY A 270 -1.91 17.13 3.69
CA GLY A 270 -0.84 16.84 4.63
C GLY A 270 -0.89 15.40 5.15
N ILE A 271 -1.38 14.47 4.34
CA ILE A 271 -1.55 13.06 4.71
C ILE A 271 -0.44 12.25 4.07
N SER A 272 0.36 11.57 4.89
CA SER A 272 1.32 10.57 4.42
C SER A 272 0.65 9.21 4.27
N PHE A 273 1.00 8.48 3.22
CA PHE A 273 0.56 7.12 2.95
C PHE A 273 1.59 6.39 2.10
N ASP A 274 1.57 5.06 2.12
CA ASP A 274 2.38 4.24 1.22
C ASP A 274 1.49 3.72 0.08
N GLU A 275 2.01 3.73 -1.14
CA GLU A 275 1.30 3.20 -2.32
C GLU A 275 2.23 2.29 -3.12
N ASN A 276 1.68 1.22 -3.72
CA ASN A 276 2.45 0.33 -4.58
C ASN A 276 2.84 1.04 -5.88
N ILE A 277 4.07 0.86 -6.36
CA ILE A 277 4.55 1.46 -7.62
C ILE A 277 3.65 1.08 -8.81
N ASN A 278 3.19 -0.17 -8.89
CA ASN A 278 2.32 -0.60 -9.98
C ASN A 278 0.94 0.08 -9.91
N ASP A 279 0.41 0.29 -8.70
CA ASP A 279 -0.84 1.02 -8.48
C ASP A 279 -0.68 2.51 -8.82
N LEU A 280 0.52 3.10 -8.60
CA LEU A 280 0.83 4.48 -8.96
C LEU A 280 0.75 4.69 -10.48
N LYS A 281 1.26 3.76 -11.28
CA LYS A 281 1.21 3.85 -12.75
C LYS A 281 -0.21 3.84 -13.30
N GLY A 282 -1.09 3.01 -12.73
CA GLY A 282 -2.44 2.82 -13.24
C GLY A 282 -3.40 3.94 -12.83
N ASN A 283 -3.20 4.52 -11.64
CA ASN A 283 -4.18 5.43 -11.03
C ASN A 283 -3.76 6.90 -11.02
N PHE A 284 -2.52 7.20 -11.38
CA PHE A 284 -2.00 8.56 -11.26
C PHE A 284 -1.41 9.08 -12.56
N HIS A 285 -1.61 10.37 -12.77
CA HIS A 285 -0.93 11.11 -13.81
C HIS A 285 0.30 11.75 -13.19
N ILE A 286 1.46 11.46 -13.75
CA ILE A 286 2.71 11.98 -13.20
C ILE A 286 3.00 13.30 -13.87
N TYR A 287 3.16 14.34 -13.05
CA TYR A 287 3.53 15.65 -13.52
C TYR A 287 4.96 15.88 -13.10
N ARG A 288 5.87 15.94 -14.08
CA ARG A 288 7.15 16.56 -13.80
C ARG A 288 6.82 18.01 -13.48
N ALA A 289 7.07 18.43 -12.24
CA ALA A 289 6.93 19.82 -11.92
C ALA A 289 7.85 20.59 -12.87
N ASN A 290 7.29 21.32 -13.84
CA ASN A 290 7.98 22.38 -14.54
C ASN A 290 8.20 23.47 -13.49
N THR A 291 9.21 23.22 -12.66
CA THR A 291 9.56 24.01 -11.50
C THR A 291 10.19 25.30 -11.99
N GLU A 292 9.36 26.25 -12.38
CA GLU A 292 9.76 27.64 -12.28
C GLU A 292 9.81 27.95 -10.77
N ILE A 293 10.97 27.75 -10.17
CA ILE A 293 11.24 28.13 -8.79
C ILE A 293 11.71 29.58 -8.83
N PHE A 294 10.92 30.45 -8.22
CA PHE A 294 11.30 31.83 -8.01
C PHE A 294 11.68 32.01 -6.55
N SER A 295 12.99 32.09 -6.27
CA SER A 295 13.53 32.32 -4.91
C SER A 295 13.99 33.77 -4.74
N ARG A 296 13.75 34.33 -3.56
CA ARG A 296 14.21 35.66 -3.14
C ARG A 296 15.66 35.68 -2.61
N TYR A 297 16.21 34.52 -2.28
CA TYR A 297 17.59 34.39 -1.82
C TYR A 297 18.44 33.71 -2.90
N ASP A 298 19.66 34.21 -3.09
CA ASP A 298 20.69 33.51 -3.86
C ASP A 298 21.09 32.26 -3.07
N GLU A 299 21.46 31.17 -3.75
CA GLU A 299 22.01 29.99 -3.08
C GLU A 299 23.38 30.27 -2.42
N ARG A 300 24.02 31.39 -2.81
CA ARG A 300 25.25 31.87 -2.19
C ARG A 300 25.02 32.36 -0.77
N VAL A 301 25.86 31.87 0.14
CA VAL A 301 25.97 32.35 1.53
C VAL A 301 27.05 33.41 1.66
N ASP A 302 26.87 34.37 2.58
CA ASP A 302 27.88 35.35 2.94
C ASP A 302 29.07 34.66 3.64
N GLY A 303 30.11 35.43 3.94
CA GLY A 303 31.29 34.91 4.66
C GLY A 303 30.99 34.33 6.05
N ASN A 304 29.77 34.47 6.56
CA ASN A 304 29.29 33.93 7.83
C ASN A 304 28.32 32.74 7.65
N GLY A 305 28.09 32.28 6.42
CA GLY A 305 27.15 31.18 6.14
C GLY A 305 25.67 31.58 6.07
N ASN A 306 25.34 32.88 6.10
CA ASN A 306 23.96 33.34 5.93
C ASN A 306 23.61 33.49 4.45
N PRO A 307 22.44 33.07 3.99
CA PRO A 307 22.03 33.27 2.59
C PRO A 307 22.04 34.76 2.23
N ILE A 308 22.74 35.12 1.15
CA ILE A 308 22.80 36.48 0.65
C ILE A 308 21.45 36.83 0.05
N LEU A 309 20.88 37.98 0.45
CA LEU A 309 19.72 38.54 -0.22
C LEU A 309 20.10 38.81 -1.67
N ALA A 310 19.52 38.05 -2.61
CA ALA A 310 19.57 38.43 -4.00
C ALA A 310 18.77 39.73 -4.12
N TYR A 311 19.47 40.87 -4.19
CA TYR A 311 18.88 42.12 -4.70
C TYR A 311 18.63 42.03 -6.22
N GLY A 312 18.29 40.84 -6.71
CA GLY A 312 17.71 40.61 -8.02
C GLY A 312 16.21 40.58 -7.84
N ASN A 313 15.61 41.75 -8.04
CA ASN A 313 14.35 41.92 -8.72
C ASN A 313 13.37 40.71 -8.63
N ILE A 314 12.23 40.94 -7.95
CA ILE A 314 11.00 40.11 -8.01
C ILE A 314 10.05 40.51 -9.20
N PRO A 315 10.46 41.09 -10.37
CA PRO A 315 9.63 41.01 -11.56
C PRO A 315 9.77 39.57 -12.07
N ASN A 316 8.77 38.70 -12.00
CA ASN A 316 7.35 38.97 -11.96
C ASN A 316 6.64 37.78 -11.31
N ILE A 317 6.50 37.73 -9.97
CA ILE A 317 5.54 36.80 -9.36
C ILE A 317 4.15 37.02 -9.99
N ALA A 318 3.83 38.26 -10.38
CA ALA A 318 2.65 38.62 -11.15
C ALA A 318 2.54 38.02 -12.55
N VAL A 319 3.64 37.71 -13.22
CA VAL A 319 3.62 37.01 -14.53
C VAL A 319 3.53 35.51 -14.31
N THR A 320 4.12 34.98 -13.24
CA THR A 320 3.97 33.55 -12.89
C THR A 320 2.53 33.23 -12.50
N ILE A 321 1.85 34.13 -11.79
CA ILE A 321 0.44 33.99 -11.38
C ILE A 321 -0.48 34.62 -12.43
N THR A 322 -0.45 34.07 -13.63
CA THR A 322 -1.31 34.50 -14.76
C THR A 322 -2.48 33.56 -15.00
N ASP A 323 -2.38 32.31 -14.54
CA ASP A 323 -3.42 31.29 -14.74
C ASP A 323 -4.21 31.06 -13.44
N ASN A 324 -5.51 31.38 -13.50
CA ASN A 324 -6.51 31.21 -12.45
C ASN A 324 -7.38 29.96 -12.66
N SER A 325 -6.95 29.03 -13.51
CA SER A 325 -7.64 27.77 -13.72
C SER A 325 -7.54 26.87 -12.51
N LYS A 326 -8.52 25.96 -12.41
CA LYS A 326 -8.63 24.99 -11.32
C LYS A 326 -7.51 23.94 -11.31
N ASP A 327 -6.73 23.90 -12.39
CA ASP A 327 -5.67 22.92 -12.63
C ASP A 327 -4.28 23.47 -12.28
N VAL A 328 -4.20 24.68 -11.71
CA VAL A 328 -2.95 25.31 -11.33
C VAL A 328 -2.86 25.48 -9.82
N TYR A 329 -1.76 24.98 -9.26
CA TYR A 329 -1.44 25.07 -7.85
C TYR A 329 -0.12 25.80 -7.65
N TYR A 330 0.00 26.53 -6.55
CA TYR A 330 1.22 27.23 -6.17
C TYR A 330 1.69 26.75 -4.79
N LYS A 331 2.94 26.30 -4.69
CA LYS A 331 3.60 26.08 -3.40
C LYS A 331 4.42 27.31 -3.07
N ILE A 332 4.10 27.95 -1.95
CA ILE A 332 4.84 29.10 -1.44
C ILE A 332 5.56 28.77 -0.14
N LYS A 333 6.78 29.27 -0.01
CA LYS A 333 7.54 29.31 1.25
C LYS A 333 7.40 30.72 1.82
N TYR A 334 6.77 30.86 2.98
CA TYR A 334 6.31 32.15 3.52
C TYR A 334 6.83 32.40 4.93
N ILE A 335 7.37 33.61 5.19
CA ILE A 335 7.86 34.01 6.52
C ILE A 335 6.72 34.64 7.33
N GLY A 336 6.46 34.08 8.52
CA GLY A 336 5.47 34.63 9.45
C GLY A 336 5.86 35.98 10.03
N ARG A 337 4.88 36.89 10.20
CA ARG A 337 5.08 38.26 10.72
C ARG A 337 5.77 38.31 12.09
N TYR A 338 5.37 37.43 13.00
CA TYR A 338 5.66 37.58 14.43
C TYR A 338 6.78 36.69 14.94
N ASN A 339 7.10 35.60 14.24
CA ASN A 339 8.02 34.58 14.72
C ASN A 339 9.21 34.31 13.80
N GLY A 340 9.26 34.97 12.63
CA GLY A 340 10.26 34.70 11.59
C GLY A 340 10.25 33.26 11.07
N LYS A 341 9.30 32.42 11.51
CA LYS A 341 9.23 31.02 11.13
C LYS A 341 8.73 30.93 9.71
N THR A 342 9.44 30.14 8.92
CA THR A 342 9.06 29.84 7.55
C THR A 342 8.00 28.74 7.56
N THR A 343 6.96 28.90 6.75
CA THR A 343 5.92 27.89 6.53
C THR A 343 5.75 27.63 5.05
N VAL A 344 5.51 26.38 4.68
CA VAL A 344 5.16 26.00 3.31
C VAL A 344 3.63 25.99 3.20
N ARG A 345 3.08 26.54 2.11
CA ARG A 345 1.64 26.60 1.82
C ARG A 345 1.39 26.18 0.40
N TYR A 346 0.28 25.47 0.19
CA TYR A 346 -0.24 25.14 -1.13
C TYR A 346 -1.51 25.95 -1.37
N LEU A 347 -1.53 26.67 -2.50
CA LEU A 347 -2.57 27.61 -2.88
C LEU A 347 -3.16 27.24 -4.25
N SER A 348 -4.45 27.52 -4.42
CA SER A 348 -5.15 27.47 -5.71
C SER A 348 -5.98 28.74 -5.90
N ASN A 349 -6.47 29.00 -7.12
CA ASN A 349 -7.27 30.18 -7.47
C ASN A 349 -6.59 31.48 -7.02
N CYS A 350 -5.33 31.65 -7.44
CA CYS A 350 -4.45 32.70 -6.98
C CYS A 350 -4.59 33.98 -7.81
N LEU A 351 -4.76 35.11 -7.12
CA LEU A 351 -4.86 36.44 -7.72
C LEU A 351 -3.93 37.40 -6.98
N ILE A 352 -3.29 38.30 -7.71
CA ILE A 352 -2.54 39.41 -7.11
C ILE A 352 -3.44 40.63 -6.98
N LEU A 353 -3.37 41.26 -5.82
CA LEU A 353 -4.12 42.44 -5.44
C LEU A 353 -3.17 43.51 -4.91
N ASP A 354 -3.46 44.77 -5.23
CA ASP A 354 -2.80 45.89 -4.58
C ASP A 354 -3.45 46.21 -3.23
N SER A 355 -2.69 46.82 -2.31
CA SER A 355 -3.14 47.13 -0.94
C SER A 355 -4.43 47.95 -0.91
N SER A 356 -4.62 48.86 -1.88
CA SER A 356 -5.82 49.68 -2.04
C SER A 356 -7.10 48.86 -2.21
N GLU A 357 -7.01 47.63 -2.75
CA GLU A 357 -8.17 46.75 -2.94
C GLU A 357 -8.55 45.97 -1.67
N ILE A 358 -7.67 45.93 -0.66
CA ILE A 358 -7.87 45.19 0.58
C ILE A 358 -8.14 46.15 1.75
N ILE A 359 -7.39 47.25 1.82
CA ILE A 359 -7.49 48.27 2.86
C ILE A 359 -7.45 49.65 2.18
N PRO A 360 -8.62 50.24 1.88
CA PRO A 360 -8.70 51.48 1.08
C PRO A 360 -8.01 52.70 1.71
N GLU A 361 -7.73 52.66 3.01
CA GLU A 361 -7.27 53.81 3.81
C GLU A 361 -5.77 53.77 4.16
N THR A 362 -5.01 52.77 3.72
CA THR A 362 -3.57 52.69 4.01
C THR A 362 -2.72 53.30 2.89
N GLU A 363 -1.81 54.21 3.26
CA GLU A 363 -0.79 54.78 2.36
C GLU A 363 0.29 53.75 1.94
N ASP A 364 0.31 52.58 2.58
CA ASP A 364 1.25 51.51 2.30
C ASP A 364 0.96 50.82 0.96
N THR A 365 1.92 50.84 0.02
CA THR A 365 1.84 50.20 -1.31
C THR A 365 2.36 48.75 -1.29
N TYR A 366 1.67 47.84 -0.61
CA TYR A 366 2.01 46.42 -0.64
C TYR A 366 1.16 45.64 -1.64
N GLN A 367 1.77 44.67 -2.30
CA GLN A 367 1.06 43.67 -3.10
C GLN A 367 0.78 42.41 -2.31
N TYR A 368 -0.40 41.83 -2.53
CA TYR A 368 -0.88 40.65 -1.86
C TYR A 368 -1.24 39.56 -2.85
N LEU A 369 -0.81 38.34 -2.56
CA LEU A 369 -1.31 37.12 -3.18
C LEU A 369 -2.54 36.65 -2.40
N LYS A 370 -3.72 36.79 -3.01
CA LYS A 370 -4.97 36.17 -2.56
C LYS A 370 -5.05 34.77 -3.16
N GLY A 371 -5.32 33.76 -2.33
CA GLY A 371 -5.56 32.41 -2.83
C GLY A 371 -6.27 31.53 -1.80
N TRP A 372 -6.84 30.43 -2.28
CA TRP A 372 -7.40 29.39 -1.41
C TRP A 372 -6.27 28.59 -0.77
N CYS A 373 -6.08 28.70 0.54
CA CYS A 373 -5.02 28.03 1.26
C CYS A 373 -5.47 26.65 1.74
N HIS A 374 -4.98 25.59 1.09
CA HIS A 374 -5.39 24.21 1.39
C HIS A 374 -5.09 23.79 2.84
N SER A 375 -3.94 24.19 3.39
CA SER A 375 -3.59 23.89 4.79
C SER A 375 -4.51 24.54 5.83
N LYS A 376 -5.28 25.57 5.46
CA LYS A 376 -6.21 26.28 6.34
C LYS A 376 -7.67 26.12 5.93
N LYS A 377 -7.94 25.51 4.78
CA LYS A 377 -9.26 25.33 4.18
C LYS A 377 -10.03 26.66 4.11
N ASP A 378 -9.34 27.73 3.73
CA ASP A 378 -9.89 29.08 3.69
C ASP A 378 -9.10 30.00 2.74
N THR A 379 -9.72 31.08 2.28
CA THR A 379 -9.07 32.12 1.48
C THR A 379 -8.13 32.94 2.36
N ARG A 380 -6.91 33.18 1.89
CA ARG A 380 -5.87 33.91 2.62
C ARG A 380 -5.17 34.91 1.71
N TYR A 381 -4.62 35.95 2.34
CA TYR A 381 -3.87 37.01 1.71
C TYR A 381 -2.43 36.94 2.23
N PHE A 382 -1.48 36.75 1.32
CA PHE A 382 -0.06 36.66 1.62
C PHE A 382 0.63 37.88 1.02
N ARG A 383 1.33 38.67 1.85
CA ARG A 383 2.11 39.78 1.28
C ARG A 383 3.24 39.21 0.43
N LEU A 384 3.39 39.68 -0.81
CA LEU A 384 4.40 39.17 -1.73
C LEU A 384 5.82 39.40 -1.22
N ASP A 385 6.04 40.49 -0.49
CA ASP A 385 7.30 40.80 0.19
C ASP A 385 7.66 39.83 1.33
N ARG A 386 6.86 38.81 1.62
CA ARG A 386 7.16 37.77 2.61
C ARG A 386 7.18 36.37 2.02
N VAL A 387 6.92 36.25 0.72
CA VAL A 387 7.13 35.03 -0.04
C VAL A 387 8.63 34.92 -0.32
N ILE A 388 9.22 33.83 0.16
CA ILE A 388 10.63 33.49 -0.07
C ILE A 388 10.78 32.76 -1.40
N GLU A 389 9.88 31.82 -1.65
CA GLU A 389 9.94 30.89 -2.77
C GLU A 389 8.51 30.66 -3.25
N ILE A 390 8.30 30.67 -4.56
CA ILE A 390 7.07 30.21 -5.20
C ILE A 390 7.41 29.20 -6.28
N GLN A 391 6.64 28.12 -6.31
CA GLN A 391 6.73 27.04 -7.29
C GLN A 391 5.34 26.82 -7.87
N LYS A 392 5.21 26.94 -9.20
CA LYS A 392 3.97 26.67 -9.94
C LYS A 392 3.87 25.18 -10.30
N TYR A 393 2.69 24.61 -10.18
CA TYR A 393 2.31 23.30 -10.73
C TYR A 393 1.16 23.50 -11.69
N ASP A 394 1.40 23.25 -12.97
CA ASP A 394 0.38 23.32 -14.02
C ASP A 394 0.02 21.90 -14.46
N LEU A 395 -1.22 21.49 -14.19
CA LEU A 395 -1.68 20.13 -14.45
C LEU A 395 -2.21 19.93 -15.87
N LYS A 396 -2.14 20.95 -16.73
CA LYS A 396 -2.48 20.81 -18.15
C LYS A 396 -1.32 20.22 -18.96
N ASP A 397 -0.08 20.39 -18.49
CA ASP A 397 1.12 19.86 -19.14
C ASP A 397 1.32 18.39 -18.74
N ILE A 398 0.53 17.51 -19.35
CA ILE A 398 0.63 16.06 -19.14
C ILE A 398 1.95 15.58 -19.77
N VAL A 399 2.94 15.27 -18.94
CA VAL A 399 4.06 14.42 -19.37
C VAL A 399 3.65 12.98 -19.12
N VAL A 400 2.91 12.39 -20.07
CA VAL A 400 2.79 10.92 -20.07
C VAL A 400 4.21 10.40 -20.25
N PRO A 401 4.72 9.50 -19.40
CA PRO A 401 5.95 8.81 -19.71
C PRO A 401 5.67 7.92 -20.93
N SER A 402 5.82 8.48 -22.12
CA SER A 402 6.23 7.67 -23.26
C SER A 402 7.56 7.03 -22.87
N SER A 403 7.70 5.76 -23.20
CA SER A 403 8.80 4.81 -22.97
C SER A 403 10.24 5.28 -23.25
N SER A 404 10.48 6.57 -23.51
CA SER A 404 11.78 7.19 -23.69
C SER A 404 12.21 7.95 -22.42
N ILE A 405 13.08 7.33 -21.64
CA ILE A 405 13.92 8.04 -20.65
C ILE A 405 14.79 9.05 -21.41
N PRO A 406 15.02 10.28 -20.90
CA PRO A 406 15.99 11.19 -21.50
C PRO A 406 17.39 10.53 -21.54
N GLU A 407 18.01 10.47 -22.73
CA GLU A 407 19.31 9.84 -23.00
C GLU A 407 20.50 10.42 -22.17
N SER A 408 20.28 11.38 -21.29
CA SER A 408 21.34 12.12 -20.60
C SER A 408 21.75 11.55 -19.24
N PHE A 409 21.62 10.24 -18.99
CA PHE A 409 21.88 9.63 -17.67
C PHE A 409 23.11 8.71 -17.57
N ASP A 410 24.02 8.76 -18.54
CA ASP A 410 25.34 8.08 -18.46
C ASP A 410 26.31 8.70 -17.43
N ALA A 411 25.86 9.63 -16.57
CA ALA A 411 26.73 10.37 -15.65
C ALA A 411 26.66 9.94 -14.17
N ILE A 412 25.91 8.90 -13.81
CA ILE A 412 25.79 8.43 -12.40
C ILE A 412 26.42 7.03 -12.21
N GLU A 413 27.59 6.78 -12.81
CA GLU A 413 28.44 5.64 -12.46
C GLU A 413 29.54 5.98 -11.44
N THR A 414 29.69 7.23 -11.01
CA THR A 414 30.82 7.67 -10.16
C THR A 414 30.51 7.92 -8.69
N LEU A 415 29.41 7.44 -8.13
CA LEU A 415 29.10 7.61 -6.69
C LEU A 415 29.02 6.32 -5.86
N THR A 416 29.64 5.24 -6.34
CA THR A 416 29.98 4.08 -5.51
C THR A 416 31.38 3.58 -5.85
N SER A 417 32.38 4.24 -5.26
CA SER A 417 33.72 3.69 -5.03
C SER A 417 34.13 3.99 -3.60
#